data_AF-A0A7L3LDV8-F1
#
_entry.id   AF-A0A7L3LDV8-F1
#
_cell.length_a   1.000
_cell.length_b   1.000
_cell.length_c   1.000
_cell.angle_alpha   90.00
_cell.angle_beta   90.00
_cell.angle_gamma   90.00
#
_symmetry.space_group_name_H-M   'P 1'
#
loop_
_entity.id
_entity.type
_entity.pdbx_description
1 polymer ?
#
loop_
_entity_poly.entity_id
_entity_poly.type
_entity_poly.pdbx_seq_one_letter_code
_entity_poly.pdbx_strand_id
1 'polypeptide(L)'
;YKITTEKPPGAIAGVQRQENGTIEWSYELPLTCRLSTGLKNQLIPILANILEADQEKCWGFDQFFAETNDILHRIVIDVFSLQQASSHRIYIHPYNTTTKFLDAVFKQTNIVPHHQEYFFEGHLYELDPNLQAHNFCPTEERNPLTLLSSAEQLEEVVGVRYRDPALEFPKFVPKVDVVADCSAAKSAVGAGHQTLRIARALRRCRDLLARGLHWVIGNLKTECSRILEQRRGAHSVLTCLQLTEGADNGLPALKDLAMVKTRLQRVAEELSQCSHSIFDLQSVLDGLLTELVKDKRQVHEDKSIHHMESCLEKMQLIYKQFKKARSSLRLGYNEEQIHKLDKVNLGHLARKVLLIFQEDCVQKYQEALALHSSRMR
;
A
#
# COMPACT_ATOMS: atom_id res chain seq x y z
N TYR A 1 -35.99 15.37 -10.03
CA TYR A 1 -36.70 14.66 -11.09
C TYR A 1 -35.76 14.29 -12.23
N LYS A 2 -35.21 15.25 -13.00
CA LYS A 2 -34.25 14.95 -14.10
C LYS A 2 -33.06 14.07 -13.69
N ILE A 3 -32.43 14.32 -12.54
CA ILE A 3 -31.27 13.54 -12.03
C ILE A 3 -31.59 12.05 -11.83
N THR A 4 -32.83 11.67 -11.56
CA THR A 4 -33.18 10.26 -11.33
C THR A 4 -33.78 9.61 -12.57
N THR A 5 -34.49 10.36 -13.41
CA THR A 5 -35.18 9.82 -14.59
C THR A 5 -34.33 9.80 -15.85
N GLU A 6 -33.43 10.78 -16.02
CA GLU A 6 -32.53 10.88 -17.20
C GLU A 6 -31.16 10.26 -16.93
N LYS A 7 -31.05 9.43 -15.88
CA LYS A 7 -29.79 8.80 -15.51
C LYS A 7 -29.36 7.81 -16.60
N PRO A 8 -28.13 7.91 -17.13
CA PRO A 8 -27.65 6.96 -18.10
C PRO A 8 -27.47 5.56 -17.47
N PRO A 9 -27.60 4.49 -18.28
CA PRO A 9 -27.39 3.13 -17.81
C PRO A 9 -26.03 2.95 -17.16
N GLY A 10 -25.99 2.24 -16.03
CA GLY A 10 -24.76 1.97 -15.27
C GLY A 10 -24.19 3.14 -14.46
N ALA A 11 -24.68 4.38 -14.61
CA ALA A 11 -24.26 5.45 -13.71
C ALA A 11 -24.80 5.21 -12.29
N ILE A 12 -23.94 5.42 -11.29
CA ILE A 12 -24.23 5.19 -9.87
C ILE A 12 -24.30 6.49 -9.05
N ALA A 13 -23.95 7.63 -9.65
CA ALA A 13 -24.12 8.96 -9.06
C ALA A 13 -24.35 10.03 -10.13
N GLY A 14 -25.09 11.08 -9.76
CA GLY A 14 -25.28 12.29 -10.56
C GLY A 14 -25.14 13.53 -9.68
N VAL A 15 -24.22 14.43 -10.01
CA VAL A 15 -23.93 15.64 -9.23
C VAL A 15 -24.15 16.89 -10.07
N GLN A 16 -24.99 17.79 -9.58
CA GLN A 16 -25.16 19.13 -10.15
C GLN A 16 -24.43 20.14 -9.26
N ARG A 17 -23.37 20.78 -9.78
CA ARG A 17 -22.53 21.70 -8.99
C ARG A 17 -23.04 23.13 -8.92
N GLN A 18 -23.82 23.53 -9.92
CA GLN A 18 -24.35 24.89 -10.05
C GLN A 18 -25.86 24.81 -10.20
N GLU A 19 -26.58 25.79 -9.66
CA GLU A 19 -28.03 25.87 -9.84
C GLU A 19 -28.37 25.90 -11.32
N ASN A 20 -29.24 24.99 -11.77
CA ASN A 20 -29.61 24.78 -13.17
C ASN A 20 -28.44 24.42 -14.12
N GLY A 21 -27.29 24.00 -13.58
CA GLY A 21 -26.13 23.54 -14.36
C GLY A 21 -26.26 22.11 -14.88
N THR A 22 -25.26 21.65 -15.63
CA THR A 22 -25.18 20.27 -16.14
C THR A 22 -25.01 19.24 -15.03
N ILE A 23 -25.50 18.02 -15.28
CA ILE A 23 -25.35 16.90 -14.35
C ILE A 23 -24.08 16.12 -14.72
N GLU A 24 -23.16 16.00 -13.77
CA GLU A 24 -21.98 15.15 -13.88
C GLU A 24 -22.35 13.73 -13.43
N TRP A 25 -22.38 12.78 -14.37
CA TRP A 25 -22.63 11.36 -14.08
C TRP A 25 -21.33 10.63 -13.75
N SER A 26 -21.37 9.76 -12.74
CA SER A 26 -20.23 8.91 -12.36
C SER A 26 -20.62 7.44 -12.39
N TYR A 27 -19.69 6.62 -12.88
CA TYR A 27 -19.77 5.15 -12.94
C TYR A 27 -18.88 4.49 -11.88
N GLU A 28 -18.12 5.31 -11.15
CA GLU A 28 -17.19 4.87 -10.12
C GLU A 28 -17.53 5.50 -8.77
N LEU A 29 -17.10 4.82 -7.71
CA LEU A 29 -17.12 5.39 -6.36
C LEU A 29 -16.02 6.45 -6.23
N PRO A 30 -16.29 7.59 -5.58
CA PRO A 30 -15.35 8.71 -5.53
C PRO A 30 -14.02 8.32 -4.87
N LEU A 31 -12.96 9.06 -5.19
CA LEU A 31 -11.63 8.87 -4.56
C LEU A 31 -11.65 8.96 -3.03
N THR A 32 -12.61 9.70 -2.47
CA THR A 32 -12.81 9.82 -1.01
C THR A 32 -13.44 8.57 -0.39
N CYS A 33 -13.99 7.66 -1.20
CA CYS A 33 -14.57 6.39 -0.74
C CYS A 33 -13.50 5.50 -0.13
N ARG A 34 -13.82 4.93 1.03
CA ARG A 34 -12.88 4.18 1.89
C ARG A 34 -12.81 2.68 1.58
N LEU A 35 -13.68 2.19 0.69
CA LEU A 35 -13.65 0.79 0.28
C LEU A 35 -12.36 0.51 -0.52
N SER A 36 -11.81 -0.68 -0.37
CA SER A 36 -10.67 -1.12 -1.18
C SER A 36 -11.08 -1.24 -2.65
N THR A 37 -10.12 -1.09 -3.57
CA THR A 37 -10.35 -1.28 -5.01
C THR A 37 -11.00 -2.63 -5.29
N GLY A 38 -10.52 -3.71 -4.65
CA GLY A 38 -11.11 -5.04 -4.76
C GLY A 38 -12.60 -5.07 -4.44
N LEU A 39 -13.05 -4.41 -3.36
CA LEU A 39 -14.47 -4.37 -3.01
C LEU A 39 -15.26 -3.43 -3.92
N LYS A 40 -14.68 -2.29 -4.33
CA LYS A 40 -15.32 -1.39 -5.30
C LYS A 40 -15.66 -2.13 -6.60
N ASN A 41 -14.74 -2.97 -7.10
CA ASN A 41 -14.93 -3.73 -8.33
C ASN A 41 -16.08 -4.76 -8.22
N GLN A 42 -16.36 -5.28 -7.02
CA GLN A 42 -17.50 -6.17 -6.78
C GLN A 42 -18.81 -5.39 -6.59
N LEU A 43 -18.76 -4.24 -5.91
CA LEU A 43 -19.94 -3.48 -5.54
C LEU A 43 -20.50 -2.60 -6.67
N ILE A 44 -19.65 -2.01 -7.50
CA ILE A 44 -20.06 -1.10 -8.59
C ILE A 44 -21.06 -1.77 -9.55
N PRO A 45 -20.83 -3.02 -10.03
CA PRO A 45 -21.81 -3.72 -10.86
C PRO A 45 -23.17 -3.88 -10.17
N ILE A 46 -23.20 -4.20 -8.88
CA ILE A 46 -24.45 -4.32 -8.14
C ILE A 46 -25.17 -2.97 -8.08
N LEU A 47 -24.47 -1.89 -7.70
CA LEU A 47 -25.03 -0.54 -7.64
C LEU A 47 -25.57 -0.08 -8.99
N ALA A 48 -24.82 -0.34 -10.06
CA ALA A 48 -25.21 0.01 -11.43
C ALA A 48 -26.54 -0.63 -11.84
N ASN A 49 -26.77 -1.88 -11.44
CA ASN A 49 -27.96 -2.64 -11.86
C ASN A 49 -29.18 -2.42 -10.93
N ILE A 50 -28.99 -2.16 -9.63
CA ILE A 50 -30.12 -1.89 -8.72
C ILE A 50 -30.57 -0.43 -8.77
N LEU A 51 -29.70 0.49 -9.20
CA LEU A 51 -30.03 1.89 -9.41
C LEU A 51 -30.49 2.14 -10.86
N GLU A 52 -30.84 1.12 -11.63
CA GLU A 52 -31.29 1.30 -13.01
C GLU A 52 -32.65 2.03 -13.06
N ALA A 53 -32.76 3.03 -13.93
CA ALA A 53 -33.99 3.85 -14.05
C ALA A 53 -35.09 3.10 -14.81
N ASP A 54 -34.68 2.26 -15.77
CA ASP A 54 -35.55 1.36 -16.50
C ASP A 54 -35.83 0.09 -15.67
N GLN A 55 -37.07 -0.05 -15.18
CA GLN A 55 -37.45 -1.16 -14.30
C GLN A 55 -37.32 -2.53 -14.97
N GLU A 56 -37.41 -2.62 -16.30
CA GLU A 56 -37.27 -3.90 -17.01
C GLU A 56 -35.81 -4.37 -17.07
N LYS A 57 -34.85 -3.43 -16.99
CA LYS A 57 -33.40 -3.72 -16.97
C LYS A 57 -32.83 -3.82 -15.56
N CYS A 58 -33.59 -3.37 -14.56
CA CYS A 58 -33.20 -3.44 -13.17
C CYS A 58 -33.14 -4.88 -12.68
N TRP A 59 -32.20 -5.19 -11.80
CA TRP A 59 -32.13 -6.52 -11.19
C TRP A 59 -33.35 -6.81 -10.31
N GLY A 60 -33.88 -8.01 -10.48
CA GLY A 60 -34.82 -8.59 -9.52
C GLY A 60 -34.14 -8.98 -8.20
N PHE A 61 -34.97 -9.28 -7.19
CA PHE A 61 -34.50 -9.65 -5.85
C PHE A 61 -33.55 -10.85 -5.86
N ASP A 62 -33.88 -11.91 -6.60
CA ASP A 62 -33.08 -13.15 -6.59
C ASP A 62 -31.66 -12.93 -7.12
N GLN A 63 -31.51 -12.14 -8.18
CA GLN A 63 -30.20 -11.80 -8.73
C GLN A 63 -29.41 -10.91 -7.77
N PHE A 64 -30.05 -9.86 -7.22
CA PHE A 64 -29.42 -9.03 -6.19
C PHE A 64 -28.97 -9.88 -4.98
N PHE A 65 -29.81 -10.79 -4.50
CA PHE A 65 -29.52 -11.67 -3.38
C PHE A 65 -28.36 -12.63 -3.69
N ALA A 66 -28.33 -13.23 -4.89
CA ALA A 66 -27.24 -14.11 -5.31
C ALA A 66 -25.90 -13.35 -5.38
N GLU A 67 -25.86 -12.19 -6.03
CA GLU A 67 -24.64 -11.39 -6.24
C GLU A 67 -24.11 -10.79 -4.94
N THR A 68 -25.00 -10.32 -4.05
CA THR A 68 -24.58 -9.83 -2.72
C THR A 68 -24.08 -10.96 -1.83
N ASN A 69 -24.74 -12.13 -1.85
CA ASN A 69 -24.25 -13.29 -1.12
C ASN A 69 -22.92 -13.78 -1.65
N ASP A 70 -22.68 -13.75 -2.96
CA ASP A 70 -21.37 -14.10 -3.53
C ASP A 70 -20.25 -13.30 -2.88
N ILE A 71 -20.43 -11.97 -2.73
CA ILE A 71 -19.46 -11.09 -2.05
C ILE A 71 -19.29 -11.48 -0.58
N LEU A 72 -20.38 -11.75 0.13
CA LEU A 72 -20.37 -12.06 1.57
C LEU A 72 -19.70 -13.41 1.88
N HIS A 73 -19.71 -14.36 0.95
CA HIS A 73 -19.06 -15.67 1.10
C HIS A 73 -17.56 -15.67 0.73
N ARG A 74 -17.00 -14.53 0.32
CA ARG A 74 -15.57 -14.39 0.03
C ARG A 74 -14.78 -14.11 1.31
N ILE A 75 -13.60 -14.69 1.40
CA ILE A 75 -12.57 -14.30 2.36
C ILE A 75 -11.73 -13.17 1.77
N VAL A 76 -11.01 -12.46 2.64
CA VAL A 76 -10.12 -11.37 2.25
C VAL A 76 -8.69 -11.78 2.52
N ILE A 77 -7.84 -11.64 1.51
CA ILE A 77 -6.38 -11.74 1.64
C ILE A 77 -5.80 -10.35 1.41
N ASP A 78 -5.10 -9.81 2.41
CA ASP A 78 -4.41 -8.53 2.32
C ASP A 78 -3.04 -8.74 1.66
N VAL A 79 -2.78 -8.01 0.58
CA VAL A 79 -1.53 -8.07 -0.20
C VAL A 79 -0.91 -6.68 -0.27
N PHE A 80 0.40 -6.58 -0.11
CA PHE A 80 1.16 -5.34 -0.28
C PHE A 80 2.17 -5.49 -1.42
N SER A 81 1.99 -4.73 -2.50
CA SER A 81 2.95 -4.68 -3.60
C SER A 81 4.14 -3.83 -3.20
N LEU A 82 5.30 -4.45 -3.02
CA LEU A 82 6.50 -3.79 -2.52
C LEU A 82 7.01 -2.75 -3.52
N GLN A 83 7.10 -3.08 -4.80
CA GLN A 83 7.59 -2.14 -5.83
C GLN A 83 6.61 -0.98 -6.05
N GLN A 84 5.31 -1.25 -6.12
CA GLN A 84 4.30 -0.21 -6.37
C GLN A 84 3.97 0.60 -5.10
N ALA A 85 4.45 0.19 -3.93
CA ALA A 85 4.15 0.79 -2.63
C ALA A 85 2.63 0.88 -2.34
N SER A 86 1.87 -0.13 -2.75
CA SER A 86 0.40 -0.14 -2.72
C SER A 86 -0.18 -1.33 -1.96
N SER A 87 -1.26 -1.10 -1.21
CA SER A 87 -2.00 -2.13 -0.48
C SER A 87 -3.27 -2.55 -1.23
N HIS A 88 -3.51 -3.86 -1.27
CA HIS A 88 -4.59 -4.50 -2.01
C HIS A 88 -5.37 -5.44 -1.11
N ARG A 89 -6.67 -5.56 -1.36
CA ARG A 89 -7.54 -6.55 -0.71
C ARG A 89 -8.14 -7.45 -1.77
N ILE A 90 -7.80 -8.73 -1.68
CA ILE A 90 -8.22 -9.74 -2.64
C ILE A 90 -9.42 -10.46 -2.05
N TYR A 91 -10.59 -10.29 -2.67
CA TYR A 91 -11.84 -10.96 -2.28
C TYR A 91 -11.98 -12.24 -3.10
N ILE A 92 -11.82 -13.38 -2.45
CA ILE A 92 -11.74 -14.69 -3.10
C ILE A 92 -12.56 -15.73 -2.33
N HIS A 93 -13.11 -16.74 -3.01
CA HIS A 93 -13.81 -17.78 -2.28
C HIS A 93 -12.82 -18.72 -1.56
N PRO A 94 -13.19 -19.25 -0.38
CA PRO A 94 -12.37 -20.20 0.39
C PRO A 94 -11.85 -21.40 -0.42
N TYR A 95 -12.65 -21.90 -1.36
CA TYR A 95 -12.36 -23.08 -2.17
C TYR A 95 -11.57 -22.78 -3.45
N ASN A 96 -11.32 -21.51 -3.78
CA ASN A 96 -10.52 -21.14 -4.94
C ASN A 96 -9.04 -21.45 -4.69
N THR A 97 -8.34 -21.82 -5.77
CA THR A 97 -6.93 -22.21 -5.75
C THR A 97 -6.00 -21.00 -5.86
N THR A 98 -4.71 -21.24 -5.61
CA THR A 98 -3.61 -20.30 -5.86
C THR A 98 -3.70 -19.66 -7.24
N THR A 99 -3.97 -20.41 -8.30
CA THR A 99 -4.10 -19.86 -9.66
C THR A 99 -5.11 -18.71 -9.75
N LYS A 100 -6.31 -18.88 -9.15
CA LYS A 100 -7.32 -17.82 -9.09
C LYS A 100 -6.89 -16.64 -8.23
N PHE A 101 -6.11 -16.88 -7.18
CA PHE A 101 -5.54 -15.81 -6.34
C PHE A 101 -4.55 -14.97 -7.14
N LEU A 102 -3.61 -15.59 -7.86
CA LEU A 102 -2.61 -14.89 -8.67
C LEU A 102 -3.29 -14.04 -9.77
N ASP A 103 -4.34 -14.56 -10.41
CA ASP A 103 -5.15 -13.81 -11.38
C ASP A 103 -5.87 -12.61 -10.74
N ALA A 104 -6.39 -12.78 -9.52
CA ALA A 104 -7.07 -11.70 -8.80
C ALA A 104 -6.09 -10.60 -8.34
N VAL A 105 -4.85 -10.97 -8.03
CA VAL A 105 -3.76 -10.03 -7.75
C VAL A 105 -3.37 -9.29 -9.02
N PHE A 106 -3.17 -10.00 -10.14
CA PHE A 106 -2.87 -9.41 -11.45
C PHE A 106 -3.90 -8.35 -11.85
N LYS A 107 -5.20 -8.60 -11.64
CA LYS A 107 -6.26 -7.62 -11.92
C LYS A 107 -6.15 -6.31 -11.13
N GLN A 108 -5.44 -6.30 -10.00
CA GLN A 108 -5.26 -5.10 -9.17
C GLN A 108 -3.86 -4.49 -9.26
N THR A 109 -2.84 -5.27 -9.60
CA THR A 109 -1.43 -4.83 -9.63
C THR A 109 -0.83 -4.79 -11.03
N ASN A 110 -1.44 -5.47 -12.02
CA ASN A 110 -0.88 -5.69 -13.36
C ASN A 110 0.43 -6.52 -13.37
N ILE A 111 0.80 -7.15 -12.26
CA ILE A 111 1.97 -8.06 -12.18
C ILE A 111 1.52 -9.46 -12.59
N VAL A 112 2.07 -10.01 -13.67
CA VAL A 112 1.68 -11.33 -14.21
C VAL A 112 1.98 -12.47 -13.23
N PRO A 113 1.15 -13.53 -13.17
CA PRO A 113 1.26 -14.60 -12.16
C PRO A 113 2.67 -15.22 -11.97
N HIS A 114 3.42 -15.43 -13.05
CA HIS A 114 4.75 -16.04 -13.00
C HIS A 114 5.85 -15.11 -12.50
N HIS A 115 5.58 -13.81 -12.39
CA HIS A 115 6.49 -12.84 -11.77
C HIS A 115 6.11 -12.54 -10.31
N GLN A 116 5.05 -13.14 -9.77
CA GLN A 116 4.58 -12.86 -8.41
C GLN A 116 5.33 -13.70 -7.38
N GLU A 117 6.24 -13.09 -6.63
CA GLU A 117 6.90 -13.69 -5.48
C GLU A 117 6.33 -13.14 -4.17
N TYR A 118 6.07 -14.02 -3.19
CA TYR A 118 5.42 -13.63 -1.95
C TYR A 118 6.33 -13.87 -0.75
N PHE A 119 6.24 -12.94 0.21
CA PHE A 119 6.88 -13.05 1.52
C PHE A 119 5.84 -12.93 2.62
N PHE A 120 6.00 -13.75 3.65
CA PHE A 120 5.21 -13.68 4.88
C PHE A 120 6.10 -13.90 6.09
N GLU A 121 5.99 -13.03 7.10
CA GLU A 121 6.73 -13.11 8.36
C GLU A 121 8.26 -13.27 8.21
N GLY A 122 8.84 -12.76 7.13
CA GLY A 122 10.29 -12.78 6.89
C GLY A 122 10.79 -13.87 5.95
N HIS A 123 9.91 -14.78 5.54
CA HIS A 123 10.26 -15.92 4.71
C HIS A 123 9.58 -15.86 3.35
N LEU A 124 10.20 -16.47 2.35
CA LEU A 124 9.54 -16.74 1.07
C LEU A 124 8.31 -17.63 1.34
N TYR A 125 7.17 -17.23 0.81
CA TYR A 125 5.90 -17.92 0.95
C TYR A 125 5.57 -18.62 -0.36
N GLU A 126 6.01 -19.87 -0.47
CA GLU A 126 5.77 -20.71 -1.65
C GLU A 126 4.31 -21.15 -1.71
N LEU A 127 3.62 -20.73 -2.77
CA LEU A 127 2.22 -21.07 -3.01
C LEU A 127 2.14 -22.29 -3.94
N ASP A 128 1.71 -23.44 -3.40
CA ASP A 128 1.36 -24.59 -4.24
C ASP A 128 0.18 -24.22 -5.18
N PRO A 129 0.25 -24.52 -6.49
CA PRO A 129 -0.78 -24.14 -7.46
C PRO A 129 -2.20 -24.61 -7.12
N ASN A 130 -2.33 -25.73 -6.41
CA ASN A 130 -3.60 -26.34 -6.02
C ASN A 130 -4.02 -26.01 -4.58
N LEU A 131 -3.21 -25.28 -3.82
CA LEU A 131 -3.56 -24.83 -2.48
C LEU A 131 -4.81 -23.96 -2.52
N GLN A 132 -5.79 -24.31 -1.69
CA GLN A 132 -7.03 -23.55 -1.58
C GLN A 132 -6.83 -22.33 -0.67
N ALA A 133 -7.51 -21.23 -0.99
CA ALA A 133 -7.34 -19.94 -0.34
C ALA A 133 -7.59 -19.96 1.18
N HIS A 134 -8.46 -20.84 1.68
CA HIS A 134 -8.66 -20.98 3.13
C HIS A 134 -7.48 -21.58 3.89
N ASN A 135 -6.56 -22.23 3.19
CA ASN A 135 -5.33 -22.79 3.75
C ASN A 135 -4.14 -21.83 3.64
N PHE A 136 -4.36 -20.59 3.17
CA PHE A 136 -3.30 -19.59 3.13
C PHE A 136 -2.97 -19.09 4.53
N CYS A 137 -1.80 -18.49 4.70
CA CYS A 137 -1.45 -17.81 5.94
C CYS A 137 -2.46 -16.69 6.25
N PRO A 138 -2.84 -16.49 7.52
CA PRO A 138 -3.76 -15.43 7.90
C PRO A 138 -3.11 -14.05 7.68
N THR A 139 -3.74 -13.21 6.87
CA THR A 139 -3.25 -11.86 6.56
C THR A 139 -4.10 -10.77 7.21
N GLU A 140 -3.48 -9.64 7.51
CA GLU A 140 -4.17 -8.42 7.95
C GLU A 140 -3.57 -7.18 7.26
N GLU A 141 -4.27 -6.04 7.29
CA GLU A 141 -3.76 -4.76 6.75
C GLU A 141 -2.38 -4.35 7.31
N ARG A 142 -2.04 -4.79 8.53
CA ARG A 142 -0.72 -4.54 9.15
C ARG A 142 0.28 -5.68 8.99
N ASN A 143 -0.17 -6.85 8.55
CA ASN A 143 0.65 -8.02 8.25
C ASN A 143 0.15 -8.70 6.96
N PRO A 144 0.29 -8.02 5.80
CA PRO A 144 -0.15 -8.54 4.52
C PRO A 144 0.88 -9.53 3.96
N LEU A 145 0.44 -10.33 2.97
CA LEU A 145 1.38 -10.98 2.04
C LEU A 145 2.14 -9.90 1.27
N THR A 146 3.46 -9.88 1.39
CA THR A 146 4.31 -8.92 0.68
C THR A 146 4.65 -9.48 -0.69
N LEU A 147 4.17 -8.82 -1.75
CA LEU A 147 4.40 -9.17 -3.14
C LEU A 147 5.63 -8.44 -3.69
N LEU A 148 6.53 -9.17 -4.33
CA LEU A 148 7.65 -8.68 -5.11
C LEU A 148 7.48 -9.18 -6.56
N SER A 149 7.61 -8.30 -7.56
CA SER A 149 7.71 -8.70 -8.96
C SER A 149 9.15 -9.12 -9.26
N SER A 150 9.34 -10.32 -9.81
CA SER A 150 10.63 -10.78 -10.34
C SER A 150 10.90 -10.33 -11.79
N ALA A 151 10.03 -9.50 -12.36
CA ALA A 151 10.24 -8.93 -13.69
C ALA A 151 11.45 -7.99 -13.71
N GLU A 152 12.22 -8.01 -14.81
CA GLU A 152 13.37 -7.11 -15.02
C GLU A 152 12.95 -5.65 -15.22
N GLN A 153 11.72 -5.40 -15.65
CA GLN A 153 11.18 -4.05 -15.85
C GLN A 153 10.79 -3.43 -14.52
N LEU A 154 11.21 -2.18 -14.32
CA LEU A 154 10.83 -1.41 -13.13
C LEU A 154 9.35 -1.07 -13.17
N GLU A 155 8.62 -1.54 -12.16
CA GLU A 155 7.23 -1.16 -11.90
C GLU A 155 7.13 0.31 -11.48
N GLU A 156 6.05 0.99 -11.90
CA GLU A 156 5.78 2.37 -11.47
C GLU A 156 5.40 2.40 -9.99
N VAL A 157 6.02 3.31 -9.24
CA VAL A 157 5.68 3.54 -7.83
C VAL A 157 4.36 4.29 -7.74
N VAL A 158 3.32 3.59 -7.30
CA VAL A 158 1.95 4.13 -7.19
C VAL A 158 1.73 4.85 -5.87
N GLY A 159 2.16 4.24 -4.75
CA GLY A 159 1.95 4.77 -3.41
C GLY A 159 0.49 4.81 -2.96
N VAL A 160 0.22 5.60 -1.91
CA VAL A 160 -1.11 5.81 -1.35
C VAL A 160 -1.83 6.89 -2.14
N ARG A 161 -2.93 6.52 -2.80
CA ARG A 161 -3.80 7.47 -3.52
C ARG A 161 -4.79 8.14 -2.56
N TYR A 162 -4.80 9.48 -2.54
CA TYR A 162 -5.74 10.27 -1.75
C TYR A 162 -6.06 11.61 -2.41
N ARG A 163 -7.19 12.22 -2.02
CA ARG A 163 -7.54 13.60 -2.40
C ARG A 163 -6.94 14.56 -1.38
N ASP A 164 -6.39 15.69 -1.85
CA ASP A 164 -5.84 16.74 -0.98
C ASP A 164 -6.87 17.15 0.09
N PRO A 165 -6.59 16.89 1.39
CA PRO A 165 -7.51 17.20 2.48
C PRO A 165 -7.74 18.70 2.66
N ALA A 166 -6.83 19.57 2.21
CA ALA A 166 -6.98 21.02 2.32
C ALA A 166 -8.24 21.52 1.60
N LEU A 167 -8.67 20.83 0.54
CA LEU A 167 -9.87 21.13 -0.24
C LEU A 167 -11.18 20.77 0.50
N GLU A 168 -11.11 19.98 1.57
CA GLU A 168 -12.28 19.54 2.34
C GLU A 168 -12.56 20.44 3.56
N PHE A 169 -11.60 21.28 3.97
CA PHE A 169 -11.79 22.19 5.09
C PHE A 169 -12.67 23.39 4.69
N PRO A 170 -13.71 23.72 5.47
CA PRO A 170 -14.58 24.85 5.17
C PRO A 170 -13.89 26.18 5.47
N LYS A 171 -14.33 27.23 4.77
CA LYS A 171 -13.96 28.61 5.09
C LYS A 171 -14.83 29.12 6.24
N PHE A 172 -14.20 29.64 7.30
CA PHE A 172 -14.91 30.23 8.43
C PHE A 172 -15.16 31.72 8.18
N VAL A 173 -16.44 32.11 8.08
CA VAL A 173 -16.85 33.50 7.91
C VAL A 173 -16.85 34.20 9.28
N PRO A 174 -16.39 35.46 9.43
CA PRO A 174 -16.31 36.12 10.74
C PRO A 174 -17.66 36.33 11.45
N LYS A 175 -18.76 36.48 10.70
CA LYS A 175 -20.11 36.67 11.25
C LYS A 175 -20.57 35.43 12.02
N VAL A 176 -21.17 35.62 13.19
CA VAL A 176 -21.77 34.52 13.97
C VAL A 176 -23.09 34.08 13.35
N ASP A 177 -23.20 32.79 13.09
CA ASP A 177 -24.42 32.12 12.68
C ASP A 177 -24.38 30.72 13.28
N VAL A 178 -25.14 30.47 14.34
CA VAL A 178 -25.09 29.22 15.10
C VAL A 178 -25.42 27.98 14.26
N VAL A 179 -26.20 28.14 13.18
CA VAL A 179 -26.57 27.04 12.27
C VAL A 179 -25.44 26.78 11.28
N ALA A 180 -24.99 27.82 10.58
CA ALA A 180 -23.90 27.70 9.61
C ALA A 180 -22.59 27.28 10.29
N ASP A 181 -22.31 27.81 11.48
CA ASP A 181 -21.11 27.52 12.26
C ASP A 181 -21.08 26.08 12.74
N CYS A 182 -22.22 25.56 13.21
CA CYS A 182 -22.33 24.14 13.57
C CYS A 182 -22.10 23.23 12.34
N SER A 183 -22.60 23.62 11.16
CA SER A 183 -22.39 22.86 9.91
C SER A 183 -20.92 22.91 9.45
N ALA A 184 -20.30 24.09 9.49
CA ALA A 184 -18.89 24.28 9.21
C ALA A 184 -18.01 23.49 10.19
N ALA A 185 -18.34 23.51 11.49
CA ALA A 185 -17.61 22.74 12.48
C ALA A 185 -17.70 21.22 12.26
N LYS A 186 -18.90 20.71 11.91
CA LYS A 186 -19.06 19.30 11.52
C LYS A 186 -18.17 18.95 10.33
N SER A 187 -18.16 19.80 9.30
CA SER A 187 -17.36 19.61 8.09
C SER A 187 -15.86 19.66 8.37
N ALA A 188 -15.41 20.61 9.18
CA ALA A 188 -14.00 20.73 9.59
C ALA A 188 -13.53 19.52 10.42
N VAL A 189 -14.35 19.02 11.35
CA VAL A 189 -14.04 17.79 12.11
C VAL A 189 -13.99 16.58 11.18
N GLY A 190 -14.91 16.49 10.20
CA GLY A 190 -14.89 15.44 9.18
C GLY A 190 -13.61 15.46 8.34
N ALA A 191 -13.23 16.63 7.82
CA ALA A 191 -12.00 16.83 7.07
C ALA A 191 -10.76 16.50 7.91
N GLY A 192 -10.74 16.90 9.18
CA GLY A 192 -9.66 16.53 10.11
C GLY A 192 -9.53 15.01 10.29
N HIS A 193 -10.64 14.29 10.49
CA HIS A 193 -10.63 12.82 10.59
C HIS A 193 -10.15 12.16 9.30
N GLN A 194 -10.55 12.70 8.15
CA GLN A 194 -10.09 12.24 6.85
C GLN A 194 -8.57 12.45 6.69
N THR A 195 -8.07 13.63 7.07
CA THR A 195 -6.63 13.96 7.05
C THR A 195 -5.83 13.01 7.93
N LEU A 196 -6.28 12.76 9.17
CA LEU A 196 -5.65 11.81 10.09
C LEU A 196 -5.64 10.38 9.53
N ARG A 197 -6.74 9.95 8.90
CA ARG A 197 -6.82 8.64 8.25
C ARG A 197 -5.77 8.49 7.15
N ILE A 198 -5.64 9.50 6.30
CA ILE A 198 -4.64 9.51 5.22
C ILE A 198 -3.25 9.47 5.83
N ALA A 199 -2.94 10.32 6.82
CA ALA A 199 -1.65 10.33 7.50
C ALA A 199 -1.27 8.95 8.07
N ARG A 200 -2.23 8.25 8.70
CA ARG A 200 -2.05 6.88 9.19
C ARG A 200 -1.78 5.89 8.05
N ALA A 201 -2.44 6.05 6.91
CA ALA A 201 -2.19 5.21 5.73
C ALA A 201 -0.77 5.44 5.15
N LEU A 202 -0.33 6.71 5.06
CA LEU A 202 1.03 7.06 4.65
C LEU A 202 2.08 6.43 5.57
N ARG A 203 1.91 6.56 6.89
CA ARG A 203 2.82 5.93 7.87
C ARG A 203 2.85 4.42 7.73
N ARG A 204 1.68 3.78 7.62
CA ARG A 204 1.58 2.33 7.49
C ARG A 204 2.24 1.82 6.20
N CYS A 205 2.09 2.55 5.10
CA CYS A 205 2.80 2.24 3.86
C CYS A 205 4.32 2.26 4.08
N ARG A 206 4.87 3.29 4.76
CA ARG A 206 6.31 3.34 5.11
C ARG A 206 6.73 2.15 5.98
N ASP A 207 5.93 1.77 6.96
CA ASP A 207 6.21 0.61 7.82
C ASP A 207 6.27 -0.69 7.02
N LEU A 208 5.36 -0.87 6.05
CA LEU A 208 5.32 -2.04 5.17
C LEU A 208 6.46 -2.04 4.16
N LEU A 209 6.82 -0.89 3.58
CA LEU A 209 8.00 -0.74 2.72
C LEU A 209 9.26 -1.15 3.46
N ALA A 210 9.48 -0.59 4.65
CA ALA A 210 10.66 -0.89 5.44
C ALA A 210 10.73 -2.36 5.83
N ARG A 211 9.59 -2.96 6.18
CA ARG A 211 9.51 -4.39 6.52
C ARG A 211 9.78 -5.28 5.30
N GLY A 212 9.14 -5.00 4.16
CA GLY A 212 9.31 -5.76 2.93
C GLY A 212 10.76 -5.72 2.44
N LEU A 213 11.37 -4.53 2.40
CA LEU A 213 12.79 -4.39 2.07
C LEU A 213 13.69 -5.17 3.04
N HIS A 214 13.40 -5.13 4.34
CA HIS A 214 14.18 -5.89 5.31
C HIS A 214 14.11 -7.40 5.04
N TRP A 215 12.93 -7.91 4.70
CA TRP A 215 12.74 -9.32 4.33
C TRP A 215 13.48 -9.69 3.05
N VAL A 216 13.37 -8.87 2.01
CA VAL A 216 14.07 -9.11 0.73
C VAL A 216 15.58 -9.11 0.95
N ILE A 217 16.13 -8.09 1.64
CA ILE A 217 17.57 -8.02 1.97
C ILE A 217 18.00 -9.25 2.77
N GLY A 218 17.23 -9.65 3.79
CA GLY A 218 17.54 -10.84 4.60
C GLY A 218 17.60 -12.13 3.79
N ASN A 219 16.66 -12.32 2.86
CA ASN A 219 16.63 -13.48 1.97
C ASN A 219 17.80 -13.43 0.97
N LEU A 220 18.07 -12.28 0.35
CA LEU A 220 19.22 -12.11 -0.56
C LEU A 220 20.57 -12.38 0.14
N LYS A 221 20.73 -11.95 1.39
CA LYS A 221 21.94 -12.26 2.17
C LYS A 221 22.10 -13.74 2.48
N THR A 222 20.98 -14.41 2.80
CA THR A 222 20.95 -15.86 2.99
C THR A 222 21.36 -16.58 1.71
N GLU A 223 20.85 -16.11 0.57
CA GLU A 223 21.16 -16.67 -0.75
C GLU A 223 22.63 -16.45 -1.15
N CYS A 224 23.18 -15.25 -0.92
CA CYS A 224 24.61 -14.97 -1.10
C CYS A 224 25.48 -15.95 -0.28
N SER A 225 25.08 -16.21 0.97
CA SER A 225 25.80 -17.13 1.86
C SER A 225 25.72 -18.57 1.36
N ARG A 226 24.55 -18.99 0.87
CA ARG A 226 24.33 -20.30 0.24
C ARG A 226 25.23 -20.50 -0.97
N ILE A 227 25.31 -19.50 -1.86
CA ILE A 227 26.16 -19.55 -3.06
C ILE A 227 27.64 -19.62 -2.67
N LEU A 228 28.09 -18.85 -1.67
CA LEU A 228 29.48 -18.90 -1.20
C LEU A 228 29.86 -20.29 -0.64
N GLU A 229 28.97 -20.95 0.10
CA GLU A 229 29.21 -22.31 0.59
C GLU A 229 29.23 -23.35 -0.54
N GLN A 230 28.32 -23.25 -1.51
CA GLN A 230 28.36 -24.11 -2.71
C GLN A 230 29.66 -23.92 -3.50
N ARG A 231 30.10 -22.66 -3.65
CA ARG A 231 31.38 -22.30 -4.28
C ARG A 231 32.55 -22.91 -3.52
N ARG A 232 32.55 -22.85 -2.19
CA ARG A 232 33.61 -23.46 -1.36
C ARG A 232 33.69 -24.97 -1.63
N GLY A 233 32.55 -25.66 -1.69
CA GLY A 233 32.49 -27.07 -2.08
C GLY A 233 33.06 -27.35 -3.47
N ALA A 234 32.67 -26.55 -4.47
CA ALA A 234 33.19 -26.68 -5.83
C ALA A 234 34.72 -26.43 -5.90
N HIS A 235 35.22 -25.43 -5.18
CA HIS A 235 36.65 -25.16 -5.08
C HIS A 235 37.41 -26.32 -4.43
N SER A 236 36.86 -26.94 -3.37
CA SER A 236 37.50 -28.12 -2.76
C SER A 236 37.63 -29.29 -3.73
N VAL A 237 36.59 -29.57 -4.53
CA VAL A 237 36.64 -30.59 -5.60
C VAL A 237 37.69 -30.22 -6.65
N LEU A 238 37.75 -28.95 -7.07
CA LEU A 238 38.74 -28.46 -8.02
C LEU A 238 40.17 -28.64 -7.51
N THR A 239 40.43 -28.32 -6.24
CA THR A 239 41.74 -28.53 -5.60
C THR A 239 42.13 -30.01 -5.59
N CYS A 240 41.20 -30.92 -5.30
CA CYS A 240 41.47 -32.37 -5.39
C CYS A 240 41.88 -32.81 -6.80
N LEU A 241 41.17 -32.32 -7.84
CA LEU A 241 41.49 -32.64 -9.23
C LEU A 241 42.89 -32.14 -9.64
N GLN A 242 43.24 -30.92 -9.22
CA GLN A 242 44.58 -30.35 -9.45
C GLN A 242 45.70 -31.16 -8.75
N LEU A 243 45.43 -31.72 -7.56
CA LEU A 243 46.38 -32.56 -6.83
C LEU A 243 46.57 -33.93 -7.51
N THR A 244 45.51 -34.53 -8.06
CA THR A 244 45.62 -35.78 -8.83
C THR A 244 46.42 -35.64 -10.11
N GLU A 245 46.39 -34.47 -10.77
CA GLU A 245 47.21 -34.19 -11.96
C GLU A 245 48.71 -34.02 -11.66
N GLY A 246 49.07 -33.67 -10.41
CA GLY A 246 50.47 -33.51 -10.00
C GLY A 246 51.21 -34.81 -9.70
N ALA A 247 50.51 -35.95 -9.67
CA ALA A 247 51.04 -37.24 -9.23
C ALA A 247 51.48 -38.18 -10.37
N ASP A 248 51.22 -37.86 -11.64
CA ASP A 248 51.49 -38.77 -12.77
C ASP A 248 52.80 -38.42 -13.49
N ASN A 249 53.87 -39.15 -13.13
CA ASN A 249 55.24 -38.98 -13.63
C ASN A 249 55.59 -39.92 -14.81
N GLY A 250 54.62 -40.37 -15.62
CA GLY A 250 54.87 -41.41 -16.63
C GLY A 250 54.13 -41.31 -17.98
N LEU A 251 54.77 -40.63 -18.95
CA LEU A 251 54.60 -40.80 -20.42
C LEU A 251 53.27 -40.30 -21.09
N PRO A 252 53.17 -40.23 -22.43
CA PRO A 252 53.18 -38.98 -23.19
C PRO A 252 51.79 -38.57 -23.73
N ALA A 253 51.05 -37.79 -22.96
CA ALA A 253 49.91 -36.98 -23.45
C ALA A 253 50.01 -35.52 -22.96
N LEU A 254 51.22 -34.96 -23.02
CA LEU A 254 51.56 -33.64 -22.45
C LEU A 254 50.67 -32.48 -22.94
N LYS A 255 50.16 -32.54 -24.18
CA LYS A 255 49.29 -31.48 -24.74
C LYS A 255 47.89 -31.50 -24.13
N ASP A 256 47.31 -32.68 -23.92
CA ASP A 256 45.98 -32.83 -23.35
C ASP A 256 46.00 -32.49 -21.85
N LEU A 257 47.06 -32.90 -21.14
CA LEU A 257 47.25 -32.55 -19.73
C LEU A 257 47.47 -31.04 -19.51
N ALA A 258 48.28 -30.39 -20.35
CA ALA A 258 48.48 -28.95 -20.29
C ALA A 258 47.16 -28.19 -20.56
N MET A 259 46.36 -28.65 -21.53
CA MET A 259 45.05 -28.10 -21.82
C MET A 259 44.09 -28.23 -20.63
N VAL A 260 44.03 -29.40 -19.98
CA VAL A 260 43.17 -29.61 -18.81
C VAL A 260 43.62 -28.72 -17.65
N LYS A 261 44.92 -28.62 -17.37
CA LYS A 261 45.47 -27.72 -16.35
C LYS A 261 45.07 -26.26 -16.58
N THR A 262 45.16 -25.77 -17.83
CA THR A 262 44.73 -24.41 -18.17
C THR A 262 43.23 -24.22 -17.97
N ARG A 263 42.40 -25.24 -18.28
CA ARG A 263 40.94 -25.19 -18.05
C ARG A 263 40.61 -25.18 -16.56
N LEU A 264 41.27 -26.01 -15.74
CA LEU A 264 41.08 -26.02 -14.28
C LEU A 264 41.51 -24.69 -13.65
N GLN A 265 42.58 -24.09 -14.14
CA GLN A 265 43.01 -22.77 -13.68
C GLN A 265 41.99 -21.68 -14.02
N ARG A 266 41.42 -21.69 -15.24
CA ARG A 266 40.32 -20.78 -15.61
C ARG A 266 39.12 -20.93 -14.68
N VAL A 267 38.72 -22.17 -14.37
CA VAL A 267 37.61 -22.41 -13.42
C VAL A 267 37.93 -21.87 -12.03
N ALA A 268 39.17 -22.00 -11.55
CA ALA A 268 39.59 -21.42 -10.28
C ALA A 268 39.46 -19.88 -10.28
N GLU A 269 39.86 -19.23 -11.36
CA GLU A 269 39.74 -17.78 -11.57
C GLU A 269 38.29 -17.32 -11.64
N GLU A 270 37.41 -18.06 -12.33
CA GLU A 270 35.97 -17.76 -12.38
C GLU A 270 35.31 -17.91 -11.00
N LEU A 271 35.68 -18.93 -10.23
CA LEU A 271 35.16 -19.15 -8.87
C LEU A 271 35.65 -18.06 -7.88
N SER A 272 36.89 -17.58 -8.03
CA SER A 272 37.39 -16.48 -7.21
C SER A 272 36.72 -15.16 -7.56
N GLN A 273 36.57 -14.85 -8.86
CA GLN A 273 35.85 -13.67 -9.34
C GLN A 273 34.40 -13.66 -8.84
N CYS A 274 33.70 -14.79 -8.93
CA CYS A 274 32.36 -14.97 -8.39
C CYS A 274 32.30 -14.63 -6.89
N SER A 275 33.29 -15.05 -6.11
CA SER A 275 33.34 -14.71 -4.68
C SER A 275 33.46 -13.22 -4.43
N HIS A 276 34.31 -12.53 -5.18
CA HIS A 276 34.50 -11.10 -5.00
C HIS A 276 33.19 -10.36 -5.30
N SER A 277 32.52 -10.70 -6.40
CA SER A 277 31.22 -10.14 -6.74
C SER A 277 30.16 -10.40 -5.67
N ILE A 278 30.12 -11.58 -5.06
CA ILE A 278 29.16 -11.85 -3.96
C ILE A 278 29.48 -11.04 -2.71
N PHE A 279 30.76 -10.88 -2.34
CA PHE A 279 31.12 -10.04 -1.20
C PHE A 279 30.78 -8.56 -1.43
N ASP A 280 30.97 -8.06 -2.65
CA ASP A 280 30.57 -6.70 -3.01
C ASP A 280 29.05 -6.52 -2.86
N LEU A 281 28.24 -7.47 -3.34
CA LEU A 281 26.80 -7.47 -3.15
C LEU A 281 26.40 -7.51 -1.67
N GLN A 282 27.04 -8.35 -0.86
CA GLN A 282 26.80 -8.41 0.58
C GLN A 282 27.10 -7.07 1.27
N SER A 283 28.17 -6.38 0.86
CA SER A 283 28.52 -5.06 1.39
C SER A 283 27.46 -4.01 1.05
N VAL A 284 26.93 -4.02 -0.18
CA VAL A 284 25.81 -3.15 -0.59
C VAL A 284 24.56 -3.44 0.25
N LEU A 285 24.22 -4.72 0.44
CA LEU A 285 23.08 -5.13 1.26
C LEU A 285 23.22 -4.70 2.73
N ASP A 286 24.43 -4.75 3.29
CA ASP A 286 24.72 -4.27 4.65
C ASP A 286 24.56 -2.75 4.80
N GLY A 287 24.98 -1.99 3.78
CA GLY A 287 24.76 -0.55 3.69
C GLY A 287 23.27 -0.23 3.71
N LEU A 288 22.49 -0.85 2.81
CA LEU A 288 21.04 -0.67 2.73
C LEU A 288 20.32 -1.04 4.04
N LEU A 289 20.71 -2.14 4.67
CA LEU A 289 20.14 -2.57 5.95
C LEU A 289 20.40 -1.54 7.06
N THR A 290 21.60 -0.96 7.10
CA THR A 290 21.97 0.05 8.09
C THR A 290 21.14 1.31 7.94
N GLU A 291 20.91 1.77 6.71
CA GLU A 291 20.02 2.91 6.46
C GLU A 291 18.58 2.61 6.85
N LEU A 292 18.07 1.43 6.49
CA LEU A 292 16.70 1.02 6.79
C LEU A 292 16.41 1.00 8.30
N VAL A 293 17.38 0.57 9.11
CA VAL A 293 17.29 0.60 10.57
C VAL A 293 17.21 2.03 11.11
N LYS A 294 17.97 2.97 10.52
CA LYS A 294 17.90 4.40 10.88
C LYS A 294 16.53 4.98 10.53
N ASP A 295 16.02 4.70 9.33
CA ASP A 295 14.69 5.15 8.88
C ASP A 295 13.59 4.65 9.81
N LYS A 296 13.63 3.36 10.16
CA LYS A 296 12.65 2.73 11.08
C LYS A 296 12.65 3.41 12.45
N ARG A 297 13.81 3.80 12.98
CA ARG A 297 13.91 4.53 14.25
C ARG A 297 13.26 5.90 14.16
N GLN A 298 13.49 6.65 13.08
CA GLN A 298 12.87 7.95 12.87
C GLN A 298 11.33 7.85 12.79
N VAL A 299 10.81 6.82 12.12
CA VAL A 299 9.36 6.58 12.05
C VAL A 299 8.76 6.28 13.43
N HIS A 300 9.48 5.52 14.26
CA HIS A 300 9.02 5.21 15.62
C HIS A 300 9.01 6.42 16.55
N GLU A 301 9.95 7.36 16.38
CA GLU A 301 10.03 8.59 17.18
C GLU A 301 9.01 9.66 16.73
N ASP A 302 8.37 9.48 15.57
CA ASP A 302 7.41 10.42 14.97
C ASP A 302 6.08 10.50 15.74
N LYS A 303 5.80 11.69 16.29
CA LYS A 303 4.58 11.99 17.08
C LYS A 303 3.51 12.74 16.28
N SER A 304 3.67 12.94 14.98
CA SER A 304 2.77 13.78 14.18
C SER A 304 1.33 13.26 14.15
N ILE A 305 1.13 11.94 14.09
CA ILE A 305 -0.19 11.32 14.22
C ILE A 305 -0.84 11.66 15.57
N HIS A 306 -0.08 11.59 16.67
CA HIS A 306 -0.58 11.91 18.01
C HIS A 306 -0.91 13.40 18.15
N HIS A 307 -0.09 14.29 17.59
CA HIS A 307 -0.37 15.72 17.57
C HIS A 307 -1.66 16.05 16.78
N MET A 308 -1.91 15.37 15.66
CA MET A 308 -3.14 15.51 14.89
C MET A 308 -4.36 14.99 15.67
N GLU A 309 -4.24 13.87 16.38
CA GLU A 309 -5.29 13.33 17.27
C GLU A 309 -5.65 14.35 18.36
N SER A 310 -4.66 14.91 19.05
CA SER A 310 -4.89 15.93 20.08
C SER A 310 -5.59 17.18 19.53
N CYS A 311 -5.25 17.60 18.30
CA CYS A 311 -5.98 18.69 17.64
C CYS A 311 -7.44 18.32 17.36
N LEU A 312 -7.68 17.11 16.85
CA LEU A 312 -9.01 16.60 16.55
C LEU A 312 -9.91 16.47 17.78
N GLU A 313 -9.37 16.07 18.93
CA GLU A 313 -10.11 16.03 20.20
C GLU A 313 -10.63 17.43 20.58
N LYS A 314 -9.79 18.46 20.44
CA LYS A 314 -10.18 19.85 20.69
C LYS A 314 -11.22 20.33 19.68
N MET A 315 -11.06 20.00 18.40
CA MET A 315 -12.05 20.34 17.36
C MET A 315 -13.41 19.68 17.64
N GLN A 316 -13.41 18.43 18.11
CA GLN A 316 -14.63 17.71 18.49
C GLN A 316 -15.32 18.36 19.70
N LEU A 317 -14.56 18.86 20.67
CA LEU A 317 -15.11 19.60 21.81
C LEU A 317 -15.84 20.87 21.35
N ILE A 318 -15.20 21.66 20.47
CA ILE A 318 -15.80 22.87 19.88
C ILE A 318 -17.07 22.52 19.09
N TYR A 319 -17.03 21.48 18.26
CA TYR A 319 -18.21 21.03 17.52
C TYR A 319 -19.37 20.62 18.46
N LYS A 320 -19.07 19.93 19.58
CA LYS A 320 -20.10 19.60 20.59
C LYS A 320 -20.70 20.87 21.21
N GLN A 321 -19.90 21.91 21.48
CA GLN A 321 -20.40 23.20 21.95
C GLN A 321 -21.29 23.88 20.91
N PHE A 322 -20.88 23.91 19.64
CA PHE A 322 -21.68 24.52 18.56
C PHE A 322 -22.99 23.76 18.33
N LYS A 323 -22.99 22.44 18.50
CA LYS A 323 -24.21 21.63 18.45
C LYS A 323 -25.19 22.04 19.56
N LYS A 324 -24.70 22.35 20.77
CA LYS A 324 -25.53 22.88 21.87
C LYS A 324 -26.04 24.28 21.55
N ALA A 325 -25.17 25.18 21.10
CA ALA A 325 -25.53 26.54 20.71
C ALA A 325 -26.62 26.59 19.63
N ARG A 326 -26.53 25.70 18.63
CA ARG A 326 -27.55 25.56 17.58
C ARG A 326 -28.93 25.20 18.13
N SER A 327 -29.01 24.39 19.19
CA SER A 327 -30.28 24.03 19.82
C SER A 327 -30.91 25.19 20.59
N SER A 328 -30.11 26.12 21.10
CA SER A 328 -30.60 27.29 21.86
C SER A 328 -31.09 28.44 20.97
N LEU A 329 -30.78 28.45 19.67
CA LEU A 329 -31.12 29.43 18.62
C LEU A 329 -30.65 30.89 18.86
N ARG A 330 -30.49 31.32 20.11
CA ARG A 330 -29.93 32.61 20.53
C ARG A 330 -28.93 32.38 21.66
N LEU A 331 -27.82 33.11 21.61
CA LEU A 331 -26.77 33.10 22.62
C LEU A 331 -26.84 34.40 23.42
N GLY A 332 -26.59 34.33 24.73
CA GLY A 332 -26.34 35.52 25.53
C GLY A 332 -25.02 36.20 25.14
N TYR A 333 -24.80 37.44 25.57
CA TYR A 333 -23.61 38.21 25.21
C TYR A 333 -22.28 37.45 25.47
N ASN A 334 -22.11 36.91 26.69
CA ASN A 334 -20.89 36.16 27.04
C ASN A 334 -20.73 34.88 26.22
N GLU A 335 -21.82 34.16 25.97
CA GLU A 335 -21.82 32.92 25.18
C GLU A 335 -21.49 33.20 23.71
N GLU A 336 -21.97 34.32 23.16
CA GLU A 336 -21.63 34.74 21.81
C GLU A 336 -20.14 35.07 21.68
N GLN A 337 -19.53 35.71 22.68
CA GLN A 337 -18.08 35.97 22.68
C GLN A 337 -17.27 34.67 22.77
N ILE A 338 -17.68 33.72 23.62
CA ILE A 338 -17.05 32.39 23.69
C ILE A 338 -17.19 31.66 22.36
N HIS A 339 -18.38 31.68 21.75
CA HIS A 339 -18.64 31.06 20.44
C HIS A 339 -17.75 31.66 19.34
N LYS A 340 -17.55 32.98 19.32
CA LYS A 340 -16.61 33.66 18.40
C LYS A 340 -15.18 33.18 18.61
N LEU A 341 -14.73 33.09 19.86
CA LEU A 341 -13.39 32.62 20.19
C LEU A 341 -13.19 31.16 19.76
N ASP A 342 -14.14 30.28 20.07
CA ASP A 342 -14.12 28.88 19.69
C ASP A 342 -14.10 28.70 18.17
N LYS A 343 -14.81 29.55 17.43
CA LYS A 343 -14.80 29.57 15.97
C LYS A 343 -13.41 29.88 15.41
N VAL A 344 -12.74 30.89 15.97
CA VAL A 344 -11.36 31.26 15.61
C VAL A 344 -10.39 30.12 15.96
N ASN A 345 -10.51 29.56 17.16
CA ASN A 345 -9.71 28.42 17.62
C ASN A 345 -9.86 27.20 16.71
N LEU A 346 -11.09 26.90 16.27
CA LEU A 346 -11.35 25.81 15.33
C LEU A 346 -10.62 26.01 14.01
N GLY A 347 -10.60 27.24 13.48
CA GLY A 347 -9.83 27.60 12.28
C GLY A 347 -8.31 27.46 12.48
N HIS A 348 -7.79 27.81 13.67
CA HIS A 348 -6.37 27.58 14.01
C HIS A 348 -6.03 26.09 14.10
N LEU A 349 -6.88 25.29 14.74
CA LEU A 349 -6.70 23.85 14.85
C LEU A 349 -6.73 23.18 13.47
N ALA A 350 -7.66 23.57 12.59
CA ALA A 350 -7.73 23.09 11.22
C ALA A 350 -6.43 23.37 10.44
N ARG A 351 -5.91 24.60 10.51
CA ARG A 351 -4.63 24.96 9.90
C ARG A 351 -3.46 24.16 10.48
N LYS A 352 -3.42 23.97 11.80
CA LYS A 352 -2.39 23.17 12.46
C LYS A 352 -2.39 21.72 12.01
N VAL A 353 -3.57 21.09 11.88
CA VAL A 353 -3.70 19.72 11.35
C VAL A 353 -3.16 19.61 9.92
N LEU A 354 -3.48 20.59 9.06
CA LEU A 354 -2.98 20.62 7.69
C LEU A 354 -1.47 20.84 7.60
N LEU A 355 -0.91 21.72 8.45
CA LEU A 355 0.55 21.95 8.50
C LEU A 355 1.29 20.67 8.91
N ILE A 356 0.88 20.03 10.01
CA ILE A 356 1.46 18.75 10.45
C ILE A 356 1.33 17.68 9.35
N PHE A 357 0.18 17.63 8.67
CA PHE A 357 -0.02 16.68 7.59
C PHE A 357 0.96 16.91 6.42
N GLN A 358 1.12 18.15 5.96
CA GLN A 358 1.99 18.44 4.82
C GLN A 358 3.48 18.28 5.17
N GLU A 359 3.93 18.94 6.24
CA GLU A 359 5.34 19.02 6.62
C GLU A 359 5.86 17.71 7.23
N ASP A 360 5.08 17.07 8.11
CA ASP A 360 5.58 15.89 8.82
C ASP A 360 5.14 14.55 8.22
N CYS A 361 4.00 14.50 7.51
CA CYS A 361 3.46 13.24 7.00
C CYS A 361 3.72 13.07 5.50
N VAL A 362 3.29 14.04 4.68
CA VAL A 362 3.41 13.95 3.21
C VAL A 362 4.86 14.07 2.76
N GLN A 363 5.59 15.07 3.24
CA GLN A 363 6.99 15.26 2.85
C GLN A 363 7.85 14.02 3.18
N LYS A 364 7.83 13.56 4.44
CA LYS A 364 8.56 12.35 4.86
C LYS A 364 8.13 11.09 4.10
N TYR A 365 6.86 11.02 3.69
CA TYR A 365 6.37 9.92 2.86
C TYR A 365 6.93 9.96 1.44
N GLN A 366 6.96 11.13 0.81
CA GLN A 366 7.53 11.32 -0.52
C GLN A 366 9.03 11.04 -0.54
N GLU A 367 9.77 11.51 0.46
CA GLU A 367 11.19 11.20 0.64
C GLU A 367 11.42 9.68 0.77
N ALA A 368 10.59 9.00 1.58
CA ALA A 368 10.65 7.55 1.74
C ALA A 368 10.33 6.80 0.43
N LEU A 369 9.37 7.28 -0.37
CA LEU A 369 9.07 6.68 -1.68
C LEU A 369 10.21 6.87 -2.68
N ALA A 370 10.81 8.06 -2.74
CA ALA A 370 11.94 8.34 -3.62
C ALA A 370 13.15 7.45 -3.27
N LEU A 371 13.44 7.33 -1.97
CA LEU A 371 14.49 6.45 -1.46
C LEU A 371 14.18 4.98 -1.75
N HIS A 372 12.95 4.54 -1.51
CA HIS A 372 12.48 3.19 -1.84
C HIS A 372 12.66 2.86 -3.33
N SER A 373 12.27 3.79 -4.21
CA SER A 373 12.45 3.65 -5.66
C SER A 373 13.91 3.44 -6.04
N SER A 374 14.81 4.17 -5.37
CA SER A 374 16.26 4.03 -5.57
C SER A 374 16.84 2.75 -5.00
N ARG A 375 16.22 2.15 -3.97
CA ARG A 375 16.65 0.89 -3.35
C ARG A 375 16.14 -0.33 -4.12
N MET A 376 15.01 -0.20 -4.81
CA MET A 376 14.42 -1.26 -5.64
C MET A 376 15.12 -1.40 -7.00
N ARG A 377 15.77 -0.35 -7.49
CA ARG A 377 16.66 -0.38 -8.65
C ARG A 377 18.05 -0.81 -8.22
#